data_AF-A0A257KUU1-F1
#
_entry.id   AF-A0A257KUU1-F1
#
_cell.length_a   1.000
_cell.length_b   1.000
_cell.length_c   1.000
_cell.angle_alpha   90.00
_cell.angle_beta   90.00
_cell.angle_gamma   90.00
#
_symmetry.space_group_name_H-M   'P 1'
#
loop_
_entity.id
_entity.type
_entity.pdbx_description
1 polymer ?
#
loop_
_entity_poly.entity_id
_entity_poly.type
_entity_poly.pdbx_seq_one_letter_code
_entity_poly.pdbx_strand_id
1 'polypeptide(L)'
;MHYPTAQTQSFAFHLSADLLNIKKDQLDANLDEIEMDLLSRFYKFVRDRRLMYWVHWNMRGQLFGFEHLEHRYRKLTGLDAPNIPVEVRLNLNDIIRARYGNDYAQHKQLPNLMLMQGDMPKGFLEGKEEAECFARREFIRMNESTNTKVHFFRHVIDLALRGKLKTAGRSLANRIDRLLESRLARVLAFTGTVLGLLSWIAWLVLLATR
;
A
#
# COMPACT_ATOMS: atom_id res chain seq x y z
N MET A 1 5.70 -1.01 -8.32
CA MET A 1 5.86 0.41 -8.69
C MET A 1 7.03 1.00 -7.93
N HIS A 2 7.89 1.75 -8.61
CA HIS A 2 8.89 2.61 -7.98
C HIS A 2 8.21 3.89 -7.47
N TYR A 3 8.18 4.08 -6.15
CA TYR A 3 7.41 5.14 -5.51
C TYR A 3 7.78 6.55 -5.99
N PRO A 4 9.07 6.96 -6.14
CA PRO A 4 9.39 8.31 -6.61
C PRO A 4 8.95 8.58 -8.05
N THR A 5 9.22 7.65 -8.97
CA THR A 5 9.07 7.87 -10.42
C THR A 5 7.70 7.46 -10.98
N ALA A 6 6.88 6.77 -10.19
CA ALA A 6 5.63 6.15 -10.64
C ALA A 6 5.81 5.05 -11.71
N GLN A 7 7.05 4.66 -12.01
CA GLN A 7 7.31 3.60 -12.98
C GLN A 7 6.84 2.26 -12.40
N THR A 8 5.94 1.60 -13.12
CA THR A 8 5.40 0.30 -12.72
C THR A 8 5.99 -0.79 -13.61
N GLN A 9 6.69 -1.72 -12.99
CA GLN A 9 7.01 -3.02 -13.58
C GLN A 9 5.98 -4.03 -13.05
N SER A 10 5.30 -4.72 -13.95
CA SER A 10 4.34 -5.76 -13.59
C SER A 10 4.90 -7.15 -13.88
N PHE A 11 4.54 -8.10 -13.01
CA PHE A 11 4.77 -9.54 -13.18
C PHE A 11 3.39 -10.18 -13.29
N ALA A 12 2.99 -10.57 -14.50
CA ALA A 12 1.64 -11.02 -14.79
C ALA A 12 1.62 -12.20 -15.76
N PHE A 13 0.61 -13.05 -15.64
CA PHE A 13 0.44 -14.29 -16.41
C PHE A 13 0.50 -14.05 -17.93
N HIS A 14 -0.25 -13.09 -18.45
CA HIS A 14 -0.26 -12.81 -19.89
C HIS A 14 1.10 -12.34 -20.42
N LEU A 15 1.90 -11.63 -19.61
CA LEU A 15 3.26 -11.21 -20.00
C LEU A 15 4.20 -12.42 -20.06
N SER A 16 4.10 -13.34 -19.10
CA SER A 16 4.87 -14.59 -19.14
C SER A 16 4.49 -15.46 -20.33
N ALA A 17 3.19 -15.64 -20.58
CA ALA A 17 2.71 -16.42 -21.71
C ALA A 17 3.20 -15.86 -23.06
N ASP A 18 3.17 -14.52 -23.21
CA ASP A 18 3.68 -13.82 -24.39
C ASP A 18 5.19 -14.02 -24.56
N LEU A 19 5.99 -13.81 -23.50
CA LEU A 19 7.44 -14.02 -23.53
C LEU A 19 7.84 -15.46 -23.88
N LEU A 20 7.04 -16.44 -23.47
CA LEU A 20 7.22 -17.86 -23.77
C LEU A 20 6.64 -18.27 -25.13
N ASN A 21 6.02 -17.34 -25.87
CA ASN A 21 5.31 -17.60 -27.13
C ASN A 21 4.18 -18.66 -27.00
N ILE A 22 3.54 -18.75 -25.83
CA ILE A 22 2.45 -19.69 -25.56
C ILE A 22 1.13 -19.08 -26.06
N LYS A 23 0.46 -19.80 -26.96
CA LYS A 23 -0.82 -19.36 -27.54
C LYS A 23 -1.98 -19.57 -26.57
N LYS A 24 -3.08 -18.86 -26.82
CA LYS A 24 -4.28 -18.86 -25.95
C LYS A 24 -4.89 -20.25 -25.75
N ASP A 25 -4.88 -21.07 -26.79
CA ASP A 25 -5.37 -22.46 -26.79
C ASP A 25 -4.46 -23.43 -26.02
N GLN A 26 -3.23 -23.03 -25.73
CA GLN A 26 -2.23 -23.83 -25.00
C GLN A 26 -2.04 -23.39 -23.55
N LEU A 27 -2.77 -22.37 -23.08
CA LEU A 27 -2.59 -21.80 -21.74
C LEU A 27 -2.75 -22.84 -20.64
N ASP A 28 -3.82 -23.64 -20.68
CA ASP A 28 -4.14 -24.59 -19.60
C ASP A 28 -3.06 -25.67 -19.46
N ALA A 29 -2.50 -26.13 -20.58
CA ALA A 29 -1.47 -27.15 -20.61
C ALA A 29 -0.12 -26.65 -20.06
N ASN A 30 0.08 -25.32 -20.04
CA ASN A 30 1.36 -24.69 -19.68
C ASN A 30 1.24 -23.74 -18.49
N LEU A 31 0.20 -23.85 -17.65
CA LEU A 31 -0.01 -22.95 -16.51
C LEU A 31 1.19 -22.93 -15.56
N ASP A 32 1.76 -24.10 -15.24
CA ASP A 32 2.92 -24.21 -14.35
C ASP A 32 4.17 -23.57 -14.97
N GLU A 33 4.38 -23.70 -16.29
CA GLU A 33 5.50 -23.06 -17.00
C GLU A 33 5.36 -21.54 -16.98
N ILE A 34 4.16 -21.03 -17.26
CA ILE A 34 3.86 -19.59 -17.22
C ILE A 34 4.03 -19.03 -15.81
N GLU A 35 3.52 -19.74 -14.78
CA GLU A 35 3.68 -19.35 -13.37
C GLU A 35 5.17 -19.36 -12.97
N MET A 36 5.93 -20.37 -13.42
CA MET A 36 7.35 -20.52 -13.12
C MET A 36 8.16 -19.36 -13.71
N ASP A 37 7.91 -18.97 -14.96
CA ASP A 37 8.55 -17.79 -15.56
C ASP A 37 8.20 -16.51 -14.78
N LEU A 38 6.90 -16.31 -14.46
CA LEU A 38 6.43 -15.14 -13.71
C LEU A 38 7.19 -15.00 -12.39
N LEU A 39 7.19 -16.07 -11.59
CA LEU A 39 7.82 -16.07 -10.28
C LEU A 39 9.34 -15.95 -10.39
N SER A 40 9.97 -16.58 -11.39
CA SER A 40 11.41 -16.47 -11.62
C SER A 40 11.82 -15.04 -11.94
N ARG A 41 11.05 -14.33 -12.77
CA ARG A 41 11.30 -12.90 -13.07
C ARG A 41 11.03 -12.02 -11.85
N PHE A 42 9.96 -12.27 -11.10
CA PHE A 42 9.67 -11.55 -9.86
C PHE A 42 10.80 -11.70 -8.84
N TYR A 43 11.24 -12.92 -8.59
CA TYR A 43 12.28 -13.19 -7.61
C TYR A 43 13.67 -12.74 -8.06
N LYS A 44 13.96 -12.74 -9.37
CA LYS A 44 15.14 -12.07 -9.92
C LYS A 44 15.12 -10.57 -9.61
N PHE A 45 13.98 -9.91 -9.78
CA PHE A 45 13.81 -8.49 -9.44
C PHE A 45 13.96 -8.21 -7.95
N VAL A 46 13.42 -9.10 -7.10
CA VAL A 46 13.53 -9.05 -5.62
C VAL A 46 14.98 -9.14 -5.17
N ARG A 47 15.74 -10.10 -5.71
CA ARG A 47 17.13 -10.37 -5.33
C ARG A 47 18.00 -9.12 -5.42
N ASP A 48 17.78 -8.29 -6.43
CA ASP A 48 18.57 -7.09 -6.70
C ASP A 48 18.10 -5.88 -5.84
N ARG A 49 17.08 -6.04 -4.99
CA ARG A 49 16.39 -4.98 -4.22
C ARG A 49 16.13 -5.36 -2.75
N ARG A 50 17.02 -6.14 -2.14
CA ARG A 50 16.88 -6.61 -0.75
C ARG A 50 16.76 -5.49 0.29
N LEU A 51 17.32 -4.32 0.02
CA LEU A 51 17.28 -3.15 0.92
C LEU A 51 16.07 -2.24 0.70
N MET A 52 15.19 -2.57 -0.25
CA MET A 52 14.00 -1.76 -0.53
C MET A 52 12.83 -2.19 0.37
N TYR A 53 12.00 -1.23 0.75
CA TYR A 53 10.73 -1.52 1.41
C TYR A 53 9.68 -2.02 0.43
N TRP A 54 8.96 -3.08 0.82
CA TRP A 54 7.92 -3.75 0.05
C TRP A 54 6.55 -3.41 0.62
N VAL A 55 5.85 -2.46 0.00
CA VAL A 55 4.50 -2.09 0.41
C VAL A 55 3.49 -3.12 -0.08
N HIS A 56 2.65 -3.63 0.81
CA HIS A 56 1.62 -4.62 0.51
C HIS A 56 0.32 -4.37 1.28
N TRP A 57 -0.72 -5.13 0.94
CA TRP A 57 -2.02 -5.08 1.62
C TRP A 57 -2.37 -6.45 2.20
N ASN A 58 -2.22 -6.60 3.51
CA ASN A 58 -2.59 -7.81 4.27
C ASN A 58 -1.95 -9.14 3.84
N MET A 59 -0.95 -9.15 2.96
CA MET A 59 -0.15 -10.32 2.56
C MET A 59 0.71 -10.91 3.70
N ARG A 60 0.07 -11.50 4.72
CA ARG A 60 0.71 -12.08 5.93
C ARG A 60 0.54 -13.59 6.04
N GLY A 61 -0.20 -14.22 5.13
CA GLY A 61 -0.67 -15.59 5.28
C GLY A 61 0.11 -16.60 4.43
N GLN A 62 0.10 -17.85 4.88
CA GLN A 62 0.62 -18.98 4.08
C GLN A 62 -0.29 -19.31 2.88
N LEU A 63 -1.58 -19.01 2.99
CA LEU A 63 -2.57 -19.22 1.93
C LEU A 63 -2.57 -18.09 0.89
N PHE A 64 -2.06 -16.91 1.24
CA PHE A 64 -1.93 -15.76 0.36
C PHE A 64 -0.86 -14.80 0.91
N GLY A 65 0.07 -14.36 0.08
CA GLY A 65 1.10 -13.41 0.48
C GLY A 65 2.50 -13.88 0.12
N PHE A 66 3.50 -13.33 0.80
CA PHE A 66 4.91 -13.61 0.51
C PHE A 66 5.24 -15.09 0.71
N GLU A 67 4.79 -15.68 1.81
CA GLU A 67 5.01 -17.10 2.15
C GLU A 67 4.38 -18.02 1.09
N HIS A 68 3.19 -17.65 0.58
CA HIS A 68 2.54 -18.40 -0.49
C HIS A 68 3.36 -18.34 -1.79
N LEU A 69 3.84 -17.15 -2.17
CA LEU A 69 4.68 -16.97 -3.37
C LEU A 69 6.00 -17.74 -3.26
N GLU A 70 6.62 -17.74 -2.09
CA GLU A 70 7.85 -18.51 -1.81
C GLU A 70 7.61 -20.01 -1.95
N HIS A 71 6.51 -20.51 -1.38
CA HIS A 71 6.11 -21.91 -1.51
C HIS A 71 5.81 -22.29 -2.97
N ARG A 72 5.08 -21.43 -3.71
CA ARG A 72 4.79 -21.65 -5.13
C ARG A 72 6.08 -21.74 -5.95
N TYR A 73 7.00 -20.81 -5.74
CA TYR A 73 8.29 -20.80 -6.44
C TYR A 73 9.10 -22.06 -6.15
N ARG A 74 9.20 -22.48 -4.89
CA ARG A 74 9.89 -23.72 -4.51
C ARG A 74 9.25 -24.95 -5.15
N LYS A 75 7.91 -25.04 -5.18
CA LYS A 75 7.24 -26.18 -5.80
C LYS A 75 7.53 -26.29 -7.31
N LEU A 76 7.57 -25.17 -8.01
CA LEU A 76 7.77 -25.15 -9.47
C LEU A 76 9.23 -25.34 -9.89
N THR A 77 10.16 -24.75 -9.14
CA THR A 77 11.57 -24.71 -9.53
C THR A 77 12.46 -25.71 -8.78
N GLY A 78 12.01 -26.20 -7.62
CA GLY A 78 12.85 -26.94 -6.67
C GLY A 78 13.87 -26.06 -5.92
N LEU A 79 13.86 -24.74 -6.13
CA LEU A 79 14.82 -23.81 -5.54
C LEU A 79 14.19 -22.98 -4.42
N ASP A 80 15.02 -22.54 -3.48
CA ASP A 80 14.59 -21.56 -2.48
C ASP A 80 14.45 -20.16 -3.10
N ALA A 81 13.32 -19.52 -2.79
CA ALA A 81 13.04 -18.17 -3.23
C ALA A 81 14.01 -17.17 -2.58
N PRO A 82 14.48 -16.15 -3.33
CA PRO A 82 15.12 -14.97 -2.75
C PRO A 82 14.28 -14.37 -1.62
N ASN A 83 14.87 -14.33 -0.42
CA ASN A 83 14.21 -13.83 0.78
C ASN A 83 13.87 -12.34 0.67
N ILE A 84 12.63 -11.99 1.02
CA ILE A 84 12.19 -10.64 1.33
C ILE A 84 12.03 -10.58 2.86
N PRO A 85 12.97 -10.00 3.63
CA PRO A 85 12.87 -10.02 5.09
C PRO A 85 11.59 -9.35 5.60
N VAL A 86 11.01 -9.84 6.70
CA VAL A 86 9.75 -9.31 7.25
C VAL A 86 9.88 -7.84 7.66
N GLU A 87 11.08 -7.44 8.09
CA GLU A 87 11.44 -6.10 8.53
C GLU A 87 11.33 -5.04 7.42
N VAL A 88 11.41 -5.47 6.15
CA VAL A 88 11.24 -4.59 5.00
C VAL A 88 9.85 -4.70 4.36
N ARG A 89 8.95 -5.55 4.88
CA ARG A 89 7.57 -5.69 4.41
C ARG A 89 6.67 -4.70 5.16
N LEU A 90 6.13 -3.73 4.43
CA LEU A 90 5.27 -2.68 4.97
C LEU A 90 3.80 -2.98 4.65
N ASN A 91 3.04 -3.44 5.64
CA ASN A 91 1.60 -3.61 5.47
C ASN A 91 0.88 -2.26 5.57
N LEU A 92 0.46 -1.73 4.42
CA LEU A 92 -0.17 -0.42 4.33
C LEU A 92 -1.47 -0.34 5.15
N ASN A 93 -2.24 -1.43 5.23
CA ASN A 93 -3.45 -1.47 6.04
C ASN A 93 -3.14 -1.22 7.53
N ASP A 94 -2.12 -1.89 8.07
CA ASP A 94 -1.76 -1.75 9.49
C ASP A 94 -1.20 -0.35 9.78
N ILE A 95 -0.41 0.21 8.86
CA ILE A 95 0.10 1.59 8.97
C ILE A 95 -1.06 2.60 9.02
N ILE A 96 -2.07 2.43 8.17
CA ILE A 96 -3.26 3.30 8.18
C ILE A 96 -4.07 3.10 9.46
N ARG A 97 -4.28 1.87 9.92
CA ARG A 97 -4.97 1.58 11.19
C ARG A 97 -4.27 2.21 12.39
N ALA A 98 -2.95 2.10 12.44
CA ALA A 98 -2.15 2.68 13.51
C ALA A 98 -2.30 4.21 13.57
N ARG A 99 -2.39 4.88 12.41
CA ARG A 99 -2.52 6.34 12.35
C ARG A 99 -3.96 6.85 12.49
N TYR A 100 -4.94 6.16 11.92
CA TYR A 100 -6.30 6.67 11.77
C TYR A 100 -7.36 5.86 12.54
N GLY A 101 -6.95 4.86 13.32
CA GLY A 101 -7.84 3.96 14.04
C GLY A 101 -8.28 2.75 13.22
N ASN A 102 -8.72 1.71 13.91
CA ASN A 102 -9.19 0.47 13.27
C ASN A 102 -10.44 0.68 12.40
N ASP A 103 -11.21 1.73 12.68
CA ASP A 103 -12.43 2.15 12.01
C ASP A 103 -12.19 3.18 10.89
N TYR A 104 -10.94 3.33 10.42
CA TYR A 104 -10.60 4.28 9.35
C TYR A 104 -11.40 4.05 8.05
N ALA A 105 -11.88 2.83 7.81
CA ALA A 105 -12.79 2.44 6.74
C ALA A 105 -13.63 1.23 7.21
N GLN A 106 -14.85 1.10 6.65
CA GLN A 106 -15.73 -0.04 6.93
C GLN A 106 -15.13 -1.38 6.45
N HIS A 107 -15.68 -2.51 6.93
CA HIS A 107 -15.26 -3.87 6.51
C HIS A 107 -15.21 -3.99 4.99
N LYS A 108 -14.27 -4.81 4.46
CA LYS A 108 -13.72 -4.64 3.10
C LYS A 108 -13.04 -3.27 2.97
N GLN A 109 -12.00 -3.07 3.78
CA GLN A 109 -11.41 -1.75 3.97
C GLN A 109 -10.75 -1.16 2.72
N LEU A 110 -10.22 -1.98 1.80
CA LEU A 110 -9.62 -1.47 0.56
C LEU A 110 -10.66 -0.81 -0.36
N PRO A 111 -11.74 -1.49 -0.81
CA PRO A 111 -12.74 -0.87 -1.67
C PRO A 111 -13.46 0.29 -0.97
N ASN A 112 -13.74 0.17 0.33
CA ASN A 112 -14.33 1.29 1.06
C ASN A 112 -13.39 2.50 1.16
N LEU A 113 -12.10 2.29 1.40
CA LEU A 113 -11.13 3.39 1.38
C LEU A 113 -11.05 4.06 0.00
N MET A 114 -11.15 3.29 -1.08
CA MET A 114 -11.21 3.81 -2.46
C MET A 114 -12.43 4.72 -2.65
N LEU A 115 -13.62 4.23 -2.28
CA LEU A 115 -14.87 5.00 -2.37
C LEU A 115 -14.85 6.28 -1.53
N MET A 116 -14.11 6.27 -0.42
CA MET A 116 -13.93 7.47 0.39
C MET A 116 -13.01 8.51 -0.27
N GLN A 117 -12.08 8.10 -1.13
CA GLN A 117 -11.20 9.03 -1.85
C GLN A 117 -11.85 9.58 -3.13
N GLY A 118 -12.86 8.90 -3.69
CA GLY A 118 -13.59 9.30 -4.90
C GLY A 118 -14.38 8.13 -5.47
N ASP A 119 -14.58 8.13 -6.79
CA ASP A 119 -15.24 7.01 -7.47
C ASP A 119 -14.38 5.74 -7.43
N MET A 120 -15.03 4.58 -7.52
CA MET A 120 -14.32 3.31 -7.63
C MET A 120 -13.48 3.30 -8.92
N PRO A 121 -12.15 3.05 -8.84
CA PRO A 121 -11.29 3.07 -10.01
C PRO A 121 -11.74 2.05 -11.07
N LYS A 122 -11.70 2.47 -12.34
CA LYS A 122 -11.91 1.57 -13.48
C LYS A 122 -10.89 0.42 -13.41
N GLY A 123 -11.37 -0.81 -13.61
CA GLY A 123 -10.53 -2.01 -13.57
C GLY A 123 -10.29 -2.59 -12.18
N PHE A 124 -10.78 -1.99 -11.08
CA PHE A 124 -10.73 -2.64 -9.77
C PHE A 124 -11.57 -3.92 -9.76
N LEU A 125 -10.99 -5.01 -9.26
CA LEU A 125 -11.68 -6.27 -9.00
C LEU A 125 -11.50 -6.68 -7.52
N GLU A 126 -12.55 -7.20 -6.91
CA GLU A 126 -12.47 -7.93 -5.65
C GLU A 126 -11.90 -9.34 -5.84
N GLY A 127 -11.46 -9.99 -4.76
CA GLY A 127 -10.80 -11.31 -4.85
C GLY A 127 -11.66 -12.40 -5.52
N LYS A 128 -12.98 -12.36 -5.34
CA LYS A 128 -13.90 -13.27 -6.05
C LYS A 128 -13.88 -13.03 -7.57
N GLU A 129 -13.91 -11.77 -7.98
CA GLU A 129 -13.90 -11.38 -9.39
C GLU A 129 -12.54 -11.67 -10.04
N GLU A 130 -11.43 -11.55 -9.29
CA GLU A 130 -10.10 -11.95 -9.76
C GLU A 130 -10.02 -13.45 -10.02
N ALA A 131 -10.59 -14.29 -9.13
CA ALA A 131 -10.67 -15.73 -9.34
C ALA A 131 -11.54 -16.10 -10.56
N GLU A 132 -12.66 -15.41 -10.77
CA GLU A 132 -13.51 -15.58 -11.95
C GLU A 132 -12.77 -15.18 -13.24
N CYS A 133 -12.03 -14.07 -13.22
CA CYS A 133 -11.21 -13.66 -14.36
C CYS A 133 -10.13 -14.69 -14.67
N PHE A 134 -9.51 -15.29 -13.65
CA PHE A 134 -8.53 -16.36 -13.85
C PHE A 134 -9.16 -17.56 -14.55
N ALA A 135 -10.32 -18.02 -14.07
CA ALA A 135 -11.06 -19.14 -14.68
C ALA A 135 -11.48 -18.87 -16.14
N ARG A 136 -11.74 -17.59 -16.49
CA ARG A 136 -12.08 -17.16 -17.85
C ARG A 136 -10.87 -16.82 -18.72
N ARG A 137 -9.65 -16.97 -18.21
CA ARG A 137 -8.39 -16.60 -18.88
C ARG A 137 -8.32 -15.09 -19.23
N GLU A 138 -8.98 -14.25 -18.43
CA GLU A 138 -8.97 -12.79 -18.54
C GLU A 138 -7.75 -12.19 -17.82
N PHE A 139 -6.55 -12.71 -18.11
CA PHE A 139 -5.32 -12.36 -17.38
C PHE A 139 -4.89 -10.89 -17.55
N ILE A 140 -5.26 -10.25 -18.64
CA ILE A 140 -5.00 -8.81 -18.87
C ILE A 140 -5.81 -7.98 -17.87
N ARG A 141 -7.09 -8.32 -17.68
CA ARG A 141 -8.01 -7.64 -16.76
C ARG A 141 -7.58 -7.83 -15.30
N MET A 142 -7.10 -9.02 -14.94
CA MET A 142 -6.49 -9.26 -13.62
C MET A 142 -5.25 -8.39 -13.38
N ASN A 143 -4.39 -8.24 -14.39
CA ASN A 143 -3.22 -7.38 -14.30
C ASN A 143 -3.61 -5.90 -14.18
N GLU A 144 -4.64 -5.46 -14.91
CA GLU A 144 -5.18 -4.11 -14.77
C GLU A 144 -5.68 -3.86 -13.33
N SER A 145 -6.43 -4.78 -12.76
CA SER A 145 -6.86 -4.74 -11.35
C SER A 145 -5.67 -4.64 -10.37
N THR A 146 -4.63 -5.43 -10.59
CA THR A 146 -3.41 -5.42 -9.78
C THR A 146 -2.73 -4.04 -9.85
N ASN A 147 -2.59 -3.48 -11.04
CA ASN A 147 -2.03 -2.15 -11.24
C ASN A 147 -2.90 -1.09 -10.57
N THR A 148 -4.22 -1.13 -10.76
CA THR A 148 -5.17 -0.21 -10.11
C THR A 148 -5.00 -0.19 -8.59
N LYS A 149 -4.83 -1.35 -7.94
CA LYS A 149 -4.56 -1.45 -6.51
C LYS A 149 -3.22 -0.81 -6.13
N VAL A 150 -2.14 -1.08 -6.88
CA VAL A 150 -0.80 -0.51 -6.63
C VAL A 150 -0.78 1.01 -6.81
N HIS A 151 -1.43 1.52 -7.86
CA HIS A 151 -1.59 2.96 -8.07
C HIS A 151 -2.40 3.61 -6.95
N PHE A 152 -3.45 2.92 -6.47
CA PHE A 152 -4.20 3.38 -5.31
C PHE A 152 -3.36 3.41 -4.02
N PHE A 153 -2.48 2.42 -3.80
CA PHE A 153 -1.57 2.45 -2.63
C PHE A 153 -0.69 3.69 -2.65
N ARG A 154 -0.09 4.03 -3.79
CA ARG A 154 0.68 5.28 -3.95
C ARG A 154 -0.18 6.50 -3.60
N HIS A 155 -1.38 6.58 -4.16
CA HIS A 155 -2.30 7.70 -3.91
C HIS A 155 -2.64 7.85 -2.42
N VAL A 156 -2.91 6.74 -1.73
CA VAL A 156 -3.19 6.72 -0.30
C VAL A 156 -1.98 7.16 0.52
N ILE A 157 -0.78 6.70 0.18
CA ILE A 157 0.46 7.15 0.84
C ILE A 157 0.64 8.67 0.66
N ASP A 158 0.47 9.18 -0.56
CA ASP A 158 0.60 10.61 -0.85
C ASP A 158 -0.40 11.45 -0.05
N LEU A 159 -1.66 11.01 0.04
CA LEU A 159 -2.68 11.67 0.83
C LEU A 159 -2.38 11.60 2.33
N ALA A 160 -1.92 10.46 2.83
CA ALA A 160 -1.59 10.28 4.24
C ALA A 160 -0.41 11.18 4.66
N LEU A 161 0.64 11.28 3.83
CA LEU A 161 1.78 12.16 4.07
C LEU A 161 1.38 13.66 4.07
N ARG A 162 0.37 14.02 3.28
CA ARG A 162 -0.17 15.39 3.21
C ARG A 162 -1.23 15.69 4.27
N GLY A 163 -1.62 14.72 5.10
CA GLY A 163 -2.72 14.85 6.07
C GLY A 163 -4.10 15.01 5.42
N LYS A 164 -4.26 14.58 4.15
CA LYS A 164 -5.49 14.76 3.34
C LYS A 164 -6.28 13.46 3.13
N LEU A 165 -5.82 12.34 3.68
CA LEU A 165 -6.52 11.05 3.54
C LEU A 165 -7.90 11.11 4.21
N LYS A 166 -8.96 10.80 3.46
CA LYS A 166 -10.31 10.75 4.00
C LYS A 166 -10.54 9.40 4.69
N THR A 167 -10.97 9.42 5.94
CA THR A 167 -11.23 8.21 6.76
C THR A 167 -12.58 8.33 7.47
N ALA A 168 -13.21 7.18 7.77
CA ALA A 168 -14.54 7.10 8.38
C ALA A 168 -14.50 7.36 9.89
N GLY A 169 -13.35 7.06 10.52
CA GLY A 169 -13.18 7.09 11.95
C GLY A 169 -13.51 8.44 12.58
N ARG A 170 -14.34 8.39 13.62
CA ARG A 170 -14.85 9.58 14.35
C ARG A 170 -13.94 10.03 15.50
N SER A 171 -12.79 9.38 15.69
CA SER A 171 -11.92 9.63 16.84
C SER A 171 -11.62 11.12 16.99
N LEU A 172 -12.07 11.70 18.11
CA LEU A 172 -11.85 13.09 18.48
C LEU A 172 -10.34 13.39 18.50
N ALA A 173 -9.53 12.43 18.94
CA ALA A 173 -8.07 12.50 18.88
C ALA A 173 -7.57 12.69 17.44
N ASN A 174 -8.07 11.91 16.47
CA ASN A 174 -7.70 12.07 15.06
C ASN A 174 -8.18 13.38 14.44
N ARG A 175 -9.20 14.03 15.03
CA ARG A 175 -9.63 15.37 14.63
C ARG A 175 -8.73 16.43 15.25
N ILE A 176 -8.37 16.29 16.53
CA ILE A 176 -7.45 17.17 17.25
C ILE A 176 -6.05 17.12 16.63
N ASP A 177 -5.51 15.93 16.36
CA ASP A 177 -4.21 15.76 15.70
C ASP A 177 -4.20 16.41 14.32
N ARG A 178 -5.26 16.22 13.51
CA ARG A 178 -5.42 16.91 12.23
C ARG A 178 -5.49 18.43 12.38
N LEU A 179 -6.14 18.91 13.43
CA LEU A 179 -6.26 20.34 13.72
C LEU A 179 -4.90 20.93 14.11
N LEU A 180 -4.14 20.25 14.98
CA LEU A 180 -2.78 20.62 15.42
C LEU A 180 -1.75 20.54 14.30
N GLU A 181 -1.86 19.55 13.40
CA GLU A 181 -0.98 19.43 12.23
C GLU A 181 -1.18 20.57 11.21
N SER A 182 -2.32 21.30 11.27
CA SER A 182 -2.60 22.38 10.33
C SER A 182 -1.58 23.52 10.44
N ARG A 183 -1.23 24.13 9.30
CA ARG A 183 -0.27 25.26 9.27
C ARG A 183 -0.72 26.42 10.14
N LEU A 184 -2.02 26.72 10.14
CA LEU A 184 -2.59 27.79 10.97
C LEU A 184 -2.52 27.47 12.46
N ALA A 185 -2.82 26.24 12.88
CA ALA A 185 -2.69 25.85 14.28
C ALA A 185 -1.25 25.93 14.77
N ARG A 186 -0.27 25.52 13.94
CA ARG A 186 1.15 25.68 14.28
C ARG A 186 1.57 27.14 14.43
N VAL A 187 1.12 28.01 13.54
CA VAL A 187 1.38 29.46 13.65
C VAL A 187 0.74 30.04 14.90
N LEU A 188 -0.53 29.72 15.17
CA LEU A 188 -1.26 30.20 16.36
C LEU A 188 -0.67 29.67 17.67
N ALA A 189 -0.25 28.40 17.71
CA ALA A 189 0.43 27.83 18.86
C ALA A 189 1.78 28.51 19.11
N PHE A 190 2.55 28.78 18.05
CA PHE A 190 3.81 29.50 18.16
C PHE A 190 3.61 30.93 18.67
N THR A 191 2.67 31.69 18.11
CA THR A 191 2.38 33.07 18.55
C THR A 191 1.85 33.10 19.97
N GLY A 192 0.95 32.19 20.34
CA GLY A 192 0.46 32.05 21.71
C GLY A 192 1.58 31.78 22.71
N THR A 193 2.52 30.90 22.35
CA THR A 193 3.69 30.59 23.21
C THR A 193 4.58 31.82 23.41
N VAL A 194 4.85 32.59 22.35
CA VAL A 194 5.64 33.83 22.43
C VAL A 194 4.97 34.87 23.32
N LEU A 195 3.66 35.09 23.15
CA LEU A 195 2.91 36.03 23.97
C LEU A 195 2.88 35.61 25.45
N GLY A 196 2.74 34.31 25.72
CA GLY A 196 2.79 33.76 27.08
C GLY A 196 4.15 33.93 27.76
N LEU A 197 5.25 33.77 27.02
CA LEU A 197 6.59 34.05 27.55
C LEU A 197 6.78 35.54 27.84
N LEU A 198 6.32 36.42 26.95
CA LEU A 198 6.40 37.86 27.15
C LEU A 198 5.59 38.33 28.36
N SER A 199 4.38 37.80 28.56
CA SER A 199 3.56 38.14 29.72
C SER A 199 4.18 37.63 31.02
N TRP A 200 4.77 36.43 31.01
CA TRP A 200 5.49 35.89 32.17
C TRP A 200 6.73 36.72 32.52
N ILE A 201 7.51 37.14 31.52
CA ILE A 201 8.67 38.04 31.72
C ILE A 201 8.20 39.38 32.29
N ALA A 202 7.16 39.98 31.74
CA ALA A 202 6.61 41.25 32.24
C ALA A 202 6.14 41.13 33.70
N TRP A 203 5.51 40.00 34.05
CA TRP A 203 5.09 39.72 35.43
C TRP A 203 6.29 39.60 36.39
N LEU A 204 7.37 38.91 35.98
CA LEU A 204 8.59 38.81 36.76
C LEU A 204 9.27 40.18 36.98
N VAL A 205 9.32 41.02 35.94
CA VAL A 205 9.85 42.39 36.05
C VAL A 205 9.03 43.21 37.05
N LEU A 206 7.70 43.15 36.96
CA LEU A 206 6.81 43.83 37.90
C LEU A 206 7.01 43.37 39.35
N LEU A 207 7.28 42.08 39.56
CA LEU A 207 7.55 41.50 40.87
C LEU A 207 8.90 41.95 41.45
N ALA A 208 9.92 42.11 40.60
CA ALA A 208 11.25 42.57 41.00
C ALA A 208 11.32 44.09 41.28
N THR A 209 10.35 44.87 40.78
CA THR A 209 10.25 46.31 41.02
C THR A 209 9.37 46.69 42.22
N ARG A 210 8.82 45.72 42.94
CA ARG A 210 8.09 45.90 44.21
C ARG A 210 8.98 45.55 45.39
#